data_AF-A0A4R4TVR8-F1
#
_entry.id   AF-A0A4R4TVR8-F1
#
_cell.length_a   1.000
_cell.length_b   1.000
_cell.length_c   1.000
_cell.angle_alpha   90.00
_cell.angle_beta   90.00
_cell.angle_gamma   90.00
#
_symmetry.space_group_name_H-M   'P 1'
#
loop_
_entity.id
_entity.type
_entity.pdbx_description
1 polymer ?
#
loop_
_entity_poly.entity_id
_entity_poly.type
_entity_poly.pdbx_seq_one_letter_code
_entity_poly.pdbx_strand_id
1 'polypeptide(L)'
;AVLHVLYLIFNEGYTASSGPDLQRADLTSEAIRLARALHRLLPDDGEVSGLLALMLLTDARRAARSGDGGLLIPLTEQDRTLWNRDAIDEGTALITDALTWSPPGPYQLQAAIAAVHAEAARPEDTDWPQILA
;
A
#
# COMPACT_ATOMS: atom_id res chain seq x y z
N ALA A 1 0.41 -15.34 11.05
CA ALA A 1 1.08 -16.19 10.04
C ALA A 1 0.58 -15.89 8.63
N VAL A 2 -0.73 -16.01 8.33
CA VAL A 2 -1.29 -15.76 6.99
C VAL A 2 -1.06 -14.34 6.48
N LEU A 3 -1.29 -13.31 7.31
CA LEU A 3 -1.03 -11.90 6.96
C LEU A 3 0.43 -11.66 6.53
N HIS A 4 1.37 -12.26 7.26
CA HIS A 4 2.79 -12.14 6.94
C HIS A 4 3.14 -12.83 5.61
N VAL A 5 2.55 -14.00 5.32
CA VAL A 5 2.73 -14.68 4.03
C VAL A 5 2.18 -13.84 2.88
N LEU A 6 0.98 -13.28 3.03
CA LEU A 6 0.40 -12.38 2.02
C LEU A 6 1.29 -11.15 1.79
N TYR A 7 1.83 -10.56 2.87
CA TYR A 7 2.74 -9.43 2.77
C TYR A 7 4.06 -9.80 2.07
N LEU A 8 4.61 -10.99 2.33
CA LEU A 8 5.81 -11.47 1.64
C LEU A 8 5.57 -11.70 0.14
N ILE A 9 4.43 -12.30 -0.24
CA ILE A 9 4.07 -12.48 -1.66
C ILE A 9 3.94 -11.13 -2.35
N PHE A 10 3.33 -10.15 -1.69
CA PHE A 10 3.21 -8.79 -2.21
C PHE A 10 4.58 -8.13 -2.40
N ASN A 11 5.46 -8.19 -1.41
CA ASN A 11 6.80 -7.61 -1.49
C ASN A 11 7.65 -8.26 -2.58
N GLU A 12 7.59 -9.58 -2.73
CA GLU A 12 8.31 -10.31 -3.78
C GLU A 12 7.85 -9.90 -5.19
N GLY A 13 6.58 -9.49 -5.34
CA GLY A 13 6.05 -8.97 -6.60
C GLY A 13 6.42 -7.50 -6.87
N TYR A 14 6.60 -6.68 -5.83
CA TYR A 14 6.93 -5.26 -5.95
C TYR A 14 8.45 -5.00 -6.10
N THR A 15 9.29 -5.75 -5.41
CA THR A 15 10.75 -5.74 -5.56
C THR A 15 11.18 -7.09 -6.09
N ALA A 16 11.00 -7.35 -7.39
CA ALA A 16 11.37 -8.64 -7.96
C ALA A 16 12.85 -8.91 -7.70
N SER A 17 13.14 -9.88 -6.82
CA SER A 17 14.51 -10.27 -6.45
C SER A 17 15.17 -11.14 -7.53
N SER A 18 14.39 -11.59 -8.52
CA SER A 18 14.79 -12.48 -9.60
C SER A 18 13.81 -12.40 -10.79
N GLY A 19 14.34 -12.60 -12.00
CA GLY A 19 13.59 -12.53 -13.26
C GLY A 19 13.93 -11.27 -14.09
N PRO A 20 13.60 -11.26 -15.40
CA PRO A 20 13.91 -10.14 -16.29
C PRO A 20 13.06 -8.89 -16.02
N ASP A 21 11.92 -9.06 -15.34
CA ASP A 21 10.99 -7.97 -15.00
C ASP A 21 11.22 -7.47 -13.57
N LEU A 22 11.48 -6.16 -13.43
CA LEU A 22 11.69 -5.49 -12.12
C LEU A 22 10.42 -5.47 -11.25
N GLN A 23 9.25 -5.80 -11.80
CA GLN A 23 7.98 -5.92 -11.10
C GLN A 23 7.18 -7.12 -11.63
N ARG A 24 6.79 -8.03 -10.74
CA ARG A 24 5.84 -9.11 -11.05
C ARG A 24 4.44 -8.65 -10.71
N ALA A 25 3.84 -8.00 -11.70
CA ALA A 25 2.56 -7.33 -11.60
C ALA A 25 1.41 -8.27 -11.21
N ASP A 26 1.52 -9.54 -11.61
CA ASP A 26 0.61 -10.63 -11.34
C ASP A 26 0.60 -11.05 -9.85
N LEU A 27 1.77 -11.15 -9.22
CA LEU A 27 1.89 -11.56 -7.81
C LEU A 27 1.31 -10.53 -6.84
N THR A 28 1.57 -9.25 -7.10
CA THR A 28 1.03 -8.14 -6.31
C THR A 28 -0.48 -8.05 -6.44
N SER A 29 -1.02 -8.18 -7.66
CA SER A 29 -2.47 -8.20 -7.90
C SER A 29 -3.13 -9.42 -7.23
N GLU A 30 -2.50 -10.59 -7.25
CA GLU A 30 -3.01 -11.79 -6.59
C GLU A 30 -2.97 -11.67 -5.07
N ALA A 31 -1.91 -11.11 -4.49
CA ALA A 31 -1.83 -10.82 -3.06
C ALA A 31 -2.96 -9.88 -2.60
N ILE A 32 -3.23 -8.82 -3.36
CA ILE A 32 -4.36 -7.90 -3.10
C ILE A 32 -5.70 -8.66 -3.21
N ARG A 33 -5.88 -9.50 -4.23
CA ARG A 33 -7.10 -10.31 -4.40
C ARG A 33 -7.36 -11.21 -3.19
N LEU A 34 -6.31 -11.86 -2.68
CA LEU A 34 -6.37 -12.71 -1.48
C LEU A 34 -6.60 -11.89 -0.21
N ALA A 35 -5.96 -10.74 -0.04
CA ALA A 35 -6.19 -9.84 1.09
C ALA A 35 -7.65 -9.34 1.13
N ARG A 36 -8.23 -9.00 -0.03
CA ARG A 36 -9.66 -8.67 -0.14
C ARG A 36 -10.58 -9.82 0.24
N ALA A 37 -10.22 -11.05 -0.14
CA ALA A 37 -10.97 -12.23 0.25
C ALA A 37 -10.90 -12.46 1.77
N LEU A 38 -9.73 -12.28 2.37
CA LEU A 38 -9.54 -12.39 3.82
C LEU A 38 -10.32 -11.32 4.58
N HIS A 39 -10.28 -10.06 4.13
CA HIS A 39 -11.06 -8.96 4.71
C HIS A 39 -12.57 -9.24 4.71
N ARG A 40 -13.10 -9.84 3.64
CA ARG A 40 -14.52 -10.25 3.61
C ARG A 40 -14.85 -11.37 4.59
N LEU A 41 -13.89 -12.25 4.90
CA LEU A 41 -14.08 -13.36 5.84
C LEU A 41 -13.90 -12.91 7.30
N LEU A 42 -13.10 -11.89 7.53
CA LEU A 42 -12.74 -11.36 8.85
C LEU A 42 -12.92 -9.82 8.87
N PRO A 43 -14.15 -9.31 8.72
CA PRO A 43 -14.40 -7.87 8.65
C PRO A 43 -14.09 -7.14 9.97
N ASP A 44 -14.16 -7.85 11.11
CA ASP A 44 -13.92 -7.31 12.45
C ASP A 44 -12.44 -7.47 12.90
N ASP A 45 -11.53 -7.78 11.98
CA ASP A 45 -10.08 -7.87 12.25
C ASP A 45 -9.36 -6.65 11.67
N GLY A 46 -8.99 -5.71 12.53
CA GLY A 46 -8.39 -4.45 12.09
C GLY A 46 -7.02 -4.61 11.43
N GLU A 47 -6.25 -5.66 11.75
CA GLU A 47 -4.95 -5.90 11.12
C GLU A 47 -5.10 -6.46 9.70
N VAL A 48 -6.20 -7.19 9.42
CA VAL A 48 -6.57 -7.56 8.04
C VAL A 48 -6.89 -6.30 7.23
N SER A 49 -7.68 -5.38 7.79
CA SER A 49 -8.01 -4.09 7.17
C SER A 49 -6.75 -3.24 6.92
N GLY A 50 -5.86 -3.16 7.93
CA GLY A 50 -4.58 -2.49 7.83
C GLY A 50 -3.68 -3.08 6.74
N LEU A 51 -3.58 -4.41 6.63
CA LEU A 51 -2.77 -5.04 5.58
C LEU A 51 -3.32 -4.76 4.18
N LEU A 52 -4.63 -4.86 3.98
CA LEU A 52 -5.25 -4.56 2.69
C LEU A 52 -5.02 -3.08 2.32
N ALA A 53 -5.23 -2.16 3.26
CA ALA A 53 -4.97 -0.74 3.05
C ALA A 53 -3.51 -0.48 2.65
N LEU A 54 -2.55 -1.06 3.39
CA LEU A 54 -1.13 -0.93 3.09
C LEU A 54 -0.79 -1.42 1.68
N MET A 55 -1.32 -2.57 1.26
CA MET A 55 -1.09 -3.11 -0.09
C MET A 55 -1.66 -2.21 -1.17
N LEU A 56 -2.88 -1.69 -0.99
CA LEU A 56 -3.53 -0.78 -1.94
C LEU A 56 -2.76 0.54 -2.08
N LEU A 57 -2.42 1.19 -0.97
CA LEU A 57 -1.67 2.44 -0.93
C LEU A 57 -0.26 2.28 -1.52
N THR A 58 0.35 1.11 -1.30
CA THR A 58 1.64 0.80 -1.90
C THR A 58 1.50 0.59 -3.41
N ASP A 59 0.54 -0.22 -3.84
CA ASP A 59 0.36 -0.56 -5.25
C ASP A 59 -0.17 0.61 -6.10
N ALA A 60 -0.86 1.57 -5.50
CA ALA A 60 -1.39 2.74 -6.20
C ALA A 60 -0.32 3.51 -6.99
N ARG A 61 0.94 3.43 -6.56
CA ARG A 61 2.08 4.13 -7.18
C ARG A 61 2.76 3.33 -8.28
N ARG A 62 2.23 2.15 -8.65
CA ARG A 62 2.88 1.20 -9.56
C ARG A 62 3.40 1.85 -10.84
N ALA A 63 2.53 2.60 -11.51
CA ALA A 63 2.81 3.23 -12.79
C ALA A 63 3.88 4.35 -12.71
N ALA A 64 4.14 4.89 -11.51
CA ALA A 64 5.08 5.99 -11.32
C ALA A 64 6.47 5.54 -10.84
N ARG A 65 6.69 4.24 -10.59
CA ARG A 65 7.93 3.73 -9.98
C ARG A 65 9.09 3.54 -10.95
N SER A 66 8.79 3.42 -12.24
CA SER A 66 9.79 3.20 -13.28
C SER A 66 9.56 4.17 -14.43
N GLY A 67 10.64 4.78 -14.90
CA GLY A 67 10.63 5.65 -16.07
C GLY A 67 10.99 4.89 -17.35
N ASP A 68 11.21 5.66 -18.41
CA ASP A 68 11.70 5.13 -19.68
C ASP A 68 12.98 4.31 -19.49
N GLY A 69 13.02 3.12 -20.08
CA GLY A 69 14.14 2.18 -19.93
C GLY A 69 14.15 1.38 -18.62
N GLY A 70 13.08 1.44 -17.81
CA GLY A 70 12.90 0.60 -16.62
C GLY A 70 13.68 1.09 -15.38
N LEU A 71 14.27 2.28 -15.44
CA LEU A 71 14.99 2.88 -14.32
C LEU A 71 14.05 3.23 -13.17
N LEU A 72 14.45 2.94 -11.94
CA LEU A 72 13.66 3.27 -10.74
C LEU A 72 13.64 4.78 -10.50
N ILE A 73 12.44 5.31 -10.22
CA ILE A 73 12.22 6.72 -9.88
C ILE A 73 12.11 6.87 -8.36
N PRO A 74 12.93 7.72 -7.71
CA PRO A 74 12.82 8.03 -6.28
C PRO A 74 11.42 8.52 -5.91
N LEU A 75 10.90 8.15 -4.73
CA LEU A 75 9.53 8.48 -4.33
C LEU A 75 9.20 9.98 -4.42
N THR A 76 10.15 10.85 -4.09
CA THR A 76 9.99 12.31 -4.16
C THR A 76 9.87 12.83 -5.60
N GLU A 77 10.34 12.07 -6.58
CA GLU A 77 10.38 12.43 -8.00
C GLU A 77 9.28 11.72 -8.82
N GLN A 78 8.51 10.82 -8.20
CA GLN A 78 7.42 10.12 -8.86
C GLN A 78 6.29 11.07 -9.25
N ASP A 79 5.83 10.97 -10.50
CA ASP A 79 4.66 11.69 -10.98
C ASP A 79 3.39 11.17 -10.28
N ARG A 80 2.85 11.98 -9.36
CA ARG A 80 1.64 11.68 -8.59
C ARG A 80 0.38 11.64 -9.44
N THR A 81 0.38 12.23 -10.63
CA THR A 81 -0.78 12.15 -11.53
C THR A 81 -0.98 10.75 -12.10
N LEU A 82 0.07 9.92 -12.06
CA LEU A 82 0.03 8.51 -12.45
C LEU A 82 -0.42 7.58 -11.31
N TRP A 83 -0.68 8.12 -10.11
CA TRP A 83 -1.09 7.30 -8.98
C TRP A 83 -2.57 6.92 -9.10
N ASN A 84 -2.88 5.66 -8.80
CA ASN A 84 -4.24 5.16 -8.83
C ASN A 84 -5.06 5.76 -7.67
N ARG A 85 -5.89 6.75 -8.00
CA ARG A 85 -6.76 7.46 -7.03
C ARG A 85 -7.75 6.53 -6.35
N ASP A 86 -8.38 5.63 -7.09
CA ASP A 86 -9.38 4.70 -6.53
C ASP A 86 -8.75 3.79 -5.45
N ALA A 87 -7.52 3.31 -5.68
CA ALA A 87 -6.80 2.50 -4.71
C ALA A 87 -6.35 3.31 -3.47
N ILE A 88 -6.00 4.58 -3.66
CA ILE A 88 -5.69 5.50 -2.54
C ILE A 88 -6.93 5.73 -1.71
N ASP A 89 -8.03 6.14 -2.34
CA ASP A 89 -9.27 6.47 -1.65
C ASP A 89 -9.82 5.26 -0.89
N GLU A 90 -9.75 4.06 -1.47
CA GLU A 90 -10.12 2.82 -0.78
C GLU A 90 -9.18 2.49 0.39
N GLY A 91 -7.87 2.56 0.16
CA GLY A 91 -6.87 2.25 1.19
C GLY A 91 -6.98 3.19 2.39
N THR A 92 -7.13 4.49 2.14
CA THR A 92 -7.39 5.50 3.17
C THR A 92 -8.69 5.18 3.92
N ALA A 93 -9.80 4.93 3.22
CA ALA A 93 -11.07 4.65 3.88
C ALA A 93 -11.00 3.43 4.81
N LEU A 94 -10.34 2.35 4.38
CA LEU A 94 -10.14 1.14 5.18
C LEU A 94 -9.34 1.42 6.46
N ILE A 95 -8.22 2.15 6.38
CA ILE A 95 -7.41 2.42 7.56
C ILE A 95 -8.05 3.45 8.49
N THR A 96 -8.69 4.48 7.95
CA THR A 96 -9.40 5.48 8.75
C THR A 96 -10.51 4.83 9.55
N ASP A 97 -11.31 3.94 8.94
CA ASP A 97 -12.36 3.20 9.65
C ASP A 97 -11.78 2.27 10.73
N ALA A 98 -10.81 1.41 10.37
CA ALA A 98 -10.22 0.43 11.28
C ALA A 98 -9.65 1.05 12.57
N LEU A 99 -9.04 2.24 12.47
CA LEU A 99 -8.49 2.96 13.62
C LEU A 99 -9.56 3.49 14.59
N THR A 100 -10.84 3.54 14.20
CA THR A 100 -11.92 3.98 15.09
C THR A 100 -12.36 2.91 16.09
N TRP A 101 -12.14 1.63 15.77
CA TRP A 101 -12.70 0.50 16.53
C TRP A 101 -11.67 -0.57 16.91
N SER A 102 -10.55 -0.68 16.19
CA SER A 102 -9.47 -1.65 16.46
C SER A 102 -8.26 -0.96 17.09
N PRO A 103 -7.68 -1.50 18.18
CA PRO A 103 -6.37 -1.06 18.66
C PRO A 103 -5.31 -1.09 17.54
N PRO A 104 -4.47 -0.03 17.40
CA PRO A 104 -3.43 0.02 16.38
C PRO A 104 -2.44 -1.15 16.44
N GLY A 105 -2.40 -1.95 15.37
CA GLY A 105 -1.38 -2.97 15.14
C GLY A 105 -0.35 -2.56 14.07
N PRO A 106 0.65 -3.41 13.80
CA PRO A 106 1.75 -3.10 12.88
C PRO A 106 1.32 -2.72 11.47
N TYR A 107 0.37 -3.45 10.87
CA TYR A 107 -0.07 -3.15 9.51
C TYR A 107 -0.96 -1.91 9.48
N GLN A 108 -1.80 -1.72 10.50
CA GLN A 108 -2.57 -0.49 10.64
C GLN A 108 -1.65 0.76 10.71
N LEU A 109 -0.58 0.71 11.50
CA LEU A 109 0.37 1.83 11.60
C LEU A 109 1.09 2.11 10.28
N GLN A 110 1.56 1.06 9.60
CA GLN A 110 2.20 1.21 8.29
C GLN A 110 1.25 1.78 7.24
N ALA A 111 -0.01 1.32 7.22
CA ALA A 111 -1.03 1.84 6.33
C ALA A 111 -1.35 3.31 6.63
N ALA A 112 -1.45 3.70 7.90
CA ALA A 112 -1.74 5.08 8.29
C ALA A 112 -0.64 6.04 7.81
N ILE A 113 0.63 5.67 7.99
CA ILE A 113 1.76 6.44 7.46
C ILE A 113 1.70 6.51 5.93
N ALA A 114 1.41 5.39 5.27
CA ALA A 114 1.28 5.36 3.81
C ALA A 114 0.12 6.25 3.30
N ALA A 115 -1.00 6.32 4.03
CA ALA A 115 -2.15 7.14 3.69
C ALA A 115 -1.80 8.64 3.74
N VAL A 116 -1.15 9.10 4.82
CA VAL A 116 -0.71 10.50 4.95
C VAL A 116 0.20 10.91 3.80
N HIS A 117 1.11 10.01 3.37
CA HIS A 117 1.94 10.26 2.19
C HIS A 117 1.17 10.25 0.87
N ALA A 118 0.15 9.40 0.74
CA ALA A 118 -0.63 9.23 -0.48
C ALA A 118 -1.60 10.39 -0.73
N GLU A 119 -2.08 11.03 0.33
CA GLU A 119 -2.99 12.19 0.26
C GLU A 119 -2.29 13.49 -0.12
N ALA A 120 -0.99 13.60 0.16
CA ALA A 120 -0.21 14.79 -0.13
C ALA A 120 -0.06 15.03 -1.64
N ALA A 121 -0.53 16.19 -2.12
CA ALA A 121 -0.43 16.60 -3.51
C ALA A 121 1.03 16.73 -4.00
N ARG A 122 1.95 17.10 -3.10
CA ARG A 122 3.39 17.15 -3.34
C ARG A 122 4.14 16.51 -2.16
N PRO A 123 5.37 16.00 -2.34
CA PRO A 123 6.14 15.41 -1.25
C PRO A 123 6.27 16.33 -0.04
N GLU A 124 6.53 17.62 -0.28
CA GLU A 124 6.68 18.65 0.76
C GLU A 124 5.40 18.94 1.54
N ASP A 125 4.23 18.54 1.02
CA ASP A 125 2.93 18.76 1.66
C ASP A 125 2.54 17.59 2.59
N THR A 126 3.41 16.58 2.76
CA THR A 126 3.16 15.47 3.72
C THR A 126 3.01 16.02 5.14
N ASP A 127 1.93 15.64 5.83
CA ASP A 127 1.70 16.01 7.24
C ASP A 127 2.61 15.20 8.19
N TRP A 128 3.87 15.61 8.27
CA TRP A 128 4.85 15.02 9.18
C TRP A 128 4.46 15.14 10.67
N PRO A 129 3.87 16.25 11.15
CA PRO A 129 3.34 16.31 12.51
C PRO A 129 2.36 15.18 12.83
N GLN A 130 1.44 14.83 11.92
CA GLN A 130 0.52 13.72 12.12
C GLN A 130 1.24 12.37 12.25
N ILE A 131 2.31 12.15 11.47
CA ILE A 131 3.10 10.91 11.52
C ILE A 131 3.90 10.78 12.84
N LEU A 132 4.33 11.90 13.43
CA LEU A 132 5.17 11.94 14.63
C LEU A 132 4.39 11.92 15.96
N ALA A 133 3.07 12.15 15.91
CA ALA A 133 2.19 12.22 17.08
C ALA A 133 1.87 10.83 17.65
#